data_AF-A0A8J2MSE8-F1
#
_entry.id   AF-A0A8J2MSE8-F1
#
_cell.length_a   1.000
_cell.length_b   1.000
_cell.length_c   1.000
_cell.angle_alpha   90.00
_cell.angle_beta   90.00
_cell.angle_gamma   90.00
#
_symmetry.space_group_name_H-M   'P 1'
#
loop_
_entity.id
_entity.type
_entity.pdbx_description
1 polymer ?
#
loop_
_entity_poly.entity_id
_entity_poly.type
_entity_poly.pdbx_seq_one_letter_code
_entity_poly.pdbx_strand_id
1 'polypeptide(L)'
;MPARFELAVGLNRGHKTTKIRVAKNKNEKERTVAVRPSRFKGRQTKHTKFQRDLVREVTGHAPYEKRAMELLKVSKDKRALKI
;
A
#
# COMPACT_ATOMS: atom_id res chain seq x y z
N MET A 1 34.93 13.55 -7.46
CA MET A 1 34.13 12.86 -6.41
C MET A 1 35.10 12.30 -5.38
N PRO A 2 34.92 12.56 -4.08
CA PRO A 2 35.84 12.05 -3.05
C PRO A 2 35.83 10.52 -3.02
N ALA A 3 36.97 9.93 -2.64
CA ALA A 3 37.12 8.49 -2.50
C ALA A 3 36.11 7.94 -1.48
N ARG A 4 35.32 6.92 -1.88
CA ARG A 4 34.32 6.28 -1.03
C ARG A 4 35.00 5.23 -0.15
N PHE A 5 35.44 5.63 1.03
CA PHE A 5 35.98 4.72 2.04
C PHE A 5 34.88 3.85 2.67
N GLU A 6 35.23 2.64 3.09
CA GLU A 6 34.33 1.75 3.82
C GLU A 6 34.23 2.19 5.29
N LEU A 7 33.41 3.19 5.55
CA LEU A 7 33.22 3.72 6.89
C LEU A 7 31.96 3.11 7.52
N ALA A 8 32.06 2.66 8.77
CA ALA A 8 30.91 2.18 9.55
C ALA A 8 29.97 3.30 10.01
N VAL A 9 30.33 4.55 9.73
CA VAL A 9 29.63 5.80 10.10
C VAL A 9 29.31 6.62 8.83
N GLY A 10 28.37 7.56 8.92
CA GLY A 10 27.92 8.37 7.76
C GLY A 10 26.55 7.95 7.20
N LEU A 11 26.30 8.05 5.90
CA LEU A 11 25.00 7.67 5.31
C LEU A 11 24.87 6.14 5.12
N ASN A 12 25.99 5.47 4.86
CA ASN A 12 26.07 4.01 4.64
C ASN A 12 26.63 3.32 5.89
N ARG A 13 25.99 3.55 7.04
CA ARG A 13 26.44 3.00 8.33
C ARG A 13 26.33 1.48 8.37
N GLY A 14 27.16 0.89 9.22
CA GLY A 14 27.19 -0.55 9.44
C GLY A 14 28.15 -1.30 8.51
N HIS A 15 28.35 -2.58 8.81
CA HIS A 15 29.23 -3.43 8.02
C HIS A 15 28.60 -3.76 6.67
N LYS A 16 29.37 -3.57 5.59
CA LYS A 16 28.91 -3.86 4.23
C LYS A 16 28.77 -5.37 4.04
N THR A 17 27.53 -5.84 4.19
CA THR A 17 27.17 -7.24 3.99
C THR A 17 26.23 -7.40 2.80
N THR A 18 26.22 -8.58 2.20
CA THR A 18 25.21 -8.96 1.21
C THR A 18 23.86 -9.12 1.92
N LYS A 19 22.94 -8.18 1.68
CA LYS A 19 21.61 -8.22 2.33
C LYS A 19 20.83 -9.46 1.88
N ILE A 20 20.32 -10.22 2.85
CA ILE A 20 19.32 -11.26 2.58
C ILE A 20 18.04 -10.57 2.08
N ARG A 21 17.63 -10.90 0.85
CA ARG A 21 16.46 -10.27 0.22
C ARG A 21 15.18 -10.95 0.68
N VAL A 22 14.06 -10.24 0.57
CA VAL A 22 12.72 -10.84 0.71
C VAL A 22 12.36 -11.48 -0.63
N ALA A 23 11.91 -12.74 -0.59
CA ALA A 23 11.53 -13.50 -1.78
C ALA A 23 10.42 -12.75 -2.53
N LYS A 24 10.65 -12.39 -3.80
CA LYS A 24 9.59 -11.79 -4.63
C LYS A 24 8.79 -12.85 -5.37
N ASN A 25 9.48 -13.91 -5.79
CA ASN A 25 8.91 -15.03 -6.54
C ASN A 25 9.17 -16.36 -5.82
N LYS A 26 8.35 -17.38 -6.11
CA LYS A 26 8.44 -18.71 -5.50
C LYS A 26 9.81 -19.39 -5.73
N ASN A 27 10.48 -19.04 -6.83
CA ASN A 27 11.76 -19.61 -7.28
C ASN A 27 12.99 -19.04 -6.55
N GLU A 28 12.88 -17.90 -5.85
CA GLU A 28 14.02 -17.27 -5.16
C GLU A 28 14.20 -17.75 -3.71
N LYS A 29 13.40 -18.74 -3.26
CA LYS A 29 13.23 -19.13 -1.86
C LYS A 29 14.51 -19.60 -1.14
N GLU A 30 15.50 -20.13 -1.85
CA GLU A 30 16.67 -20.75 -1.23
C GLU A 30 17.65 -19.76 -0.55
N ARG A 31 17.67 -18.49 -0.98
CA ARG A 31 18.56 -17.44 -0.41
C ARG A 31 17.80 -16.25 0.17
N THR A 32 16.49 -16.37 0.38
CA THR A 32 15.61 -15.24 0.70
C THR A 32 14.61 -15.53 1.81
N VAL A 33 14.19 -14.49 2.53
CA VAL A 33 13.15 -14.58 3.57
C VAL A 33 11.77 -14.53 2.89
N ALA A 34 10.89 -15.48 3.22
CA ALA A 34 9.51 -15.45 2.75
C ALA A 34 8.75 -14.21 3.27
N VAL A 35 7.87 -13.64 2.44
CA VAL A 35 7.00 -12.54 2.85
C VAL A 35 6.11 -13.01 4.00
N ARG A 36 6.18 -12.31 5.14
CA ARG A 36 5.37 -12.63 6.32
C ARG A 36 3.87 -12.49 6.01
N PRO A 37 3.01 -13.44 6.42
CA PRO A 37 1.57 -13.35 6.19
C PRO A 37 0.91 -12.07 6.71
N SER A 38 1.43 -11.51 7.81
CA SER A 38 0.95 -10.23 8.36
C SER A 38 1.04 -9.06 7.38
N ARG A 39 1.94 -9.11 6.40
CA ARG A 39 2.08 -8.09 5.35
C ARG A 39 0.96 -8.13 4.31
N PHE A 40 0.16 -9.20 4.27
CA PHE A 40 -1.00 -9.28 3.37
C PHE A 40 -2.25 -8.60 3.93
N LYS A 41 -2.23 -8.13 5.19
CA LYS A 41 -3.33 -7.38 5.79
C LYS A 41 -3.56 -6.08 5.00
N GLY A 42 -4.81 -5.86 4.58
CA GLY A 42 -5.21 -4.70 3.77
C GLY A 42 -5.22 -4.93 2.26
N ARG A 43 -4.68 -6.06 1.77
CA ARG A 43 -4.77 -6.41 0.35
C ARG A 43 -6.20 -6.79 -0.03
N GLN A 44 -6.76 -6.13 -1.04
CA GLN A 44 -8.04 -6.52 -1.61
C GLN A 44 -7.87 -7.76 -2.49
N THR A 45 -8.71 -8.78 -2.28
CA THR A 45 -8.75 -10.00 -3.09
C THR A 45 -9.93 -9.94 -4.05
N LYS A 46 -9.93 -10.78 -5.10
CA LYS A 46 -11.04 -10.82 -6.06
C LYS A 46 -12.39 -11.08 -5.38
N HIS A 47 -12.39 -11.99 -4.41
CA HIS A 47 -13.57 -12.33 -3.62
C HIS A 47 -14.06 -11.16 -2.76
N THR A 48 -13.17 -10.49 -2.02
CA THR A 48 -13.59 -9.36 -1.16
C THR A 48 -14.02 -8.14 -1.97
N LYS A 49 -13.49 -7.95 -3.18
CA LYS A 49 -14.01 -6.94 -4.11
C LYS A 49 -15.45 -7.25 -4.53
N PHE A 50 -15.71 -8.47 -5.02
CA PHE A 50 -17.04 -8.89 -5.45
C PHE A 50 -18.09 -8.69 -4.36
N GLN A 51 -17.79 -9.11 -3.13
CA GLN A 51 -18.69 -8.93 -1.99
C GLN A 51 -18.98 -7.45 -1.68
N ARG A 52 -17.96 -6.58 -1.72
CA ARG A 52 -18.13 -5.14 -1.46
C ARG A 52 -18.95 -4.45 -2.55
N ASP A 53 -18.73 -4.82 -3.81
CA ASP A 53 -19.46 -4.25 -4.95
C ASP A 53 -20.94 -4.67 -4.86
N LEU A 54 -21.23 -5.94 -4.58
CA LEU A 54 -22.59 -6.45 -4.36
C LEU A 54 -23.31 -5.72 -3.22
N VAL A 55 -22.67 -5.59 -2.06
CA VAL A 55 -23.28 -4.90 -0.90
C VAL A 55 -23.58 -3.44 -1.25
N ARG A 56 -22.65 -2.74 -1.90
CA ARG A 56 -22.83 -1.33 -2.28
C ARG A 56 -23.97 -1.13 -3.27
N GLU A 57 -24.19 -2.08 -4.18
CA GLU A 57 -25.33 -2.05 -5.11
C GLU A 57 -26.67 -2.20 -4.37
N VAL A 58 -26.75 -3.13 -3.41
CA VAL A 58 -27.97 -3.41 -2.65
C VAL A 58 -28.30 -2.31 -1.63
N THR A 59 -27.32 -1.84 -0.87
CA THR A 59 -27.55 -0.86 0.21
C THR A 59 -27.60 0.58 -0.29
N GLY A 60 -27.06 0.83 -1.48
CA GLY A 60 -26.90 2.16 -2.03
C GLY A 60 -25.96 3.04 -1.19
N HIS A 61 -26.18 4.36 -1.28
CA HIS A 61 -25.32 5.38 -0.67
C HIS A 61 -25.87 5.94 0.62
N ALA A 62 -24.98 6.13 1.60
CA ALA A 62 -25.33 6.79 2.85
C ALA A 62 -25.56 8.31 2.64
N PRO A 63 -26.30 8.99 3.55
CA PRO A 63 -26.60 10.42 3.41
C PRO A 63 -25.37 11.33 3.25
N TYR A 64 -24.27 11.01 3.94
CA TYR A 64 -23.01 11.75 3.82
C TYR A 64 -22.33 11.54 2.46
N GLU A 65 -22.42 10.33 1.90
CA GLU A 65 -21.89 10.03 0.56
C GLU A 65 -22.69 10.75 -0.53
N LYS A 66 -24.02 10.82 -0.38
CA LYS A 66 -24.91 11.57 -1.28
C LYS A 66 -24.54 13.05 -1.31
N ARG A 67 -24.37 13.67 -0.14
CA ARG A 67 -23.93 15.08 -0.02
C ARG A 67 -22.56 15.31 -0.65
N ALA A 68 -21.61 14.40 -0.45
CA ALA A 68 -20.30 14.49 -1.09
C ALA A 68 -20.41 14.39 -2.62
N MET A 69 -21.17 13.43 -3.14
CA MET A 69 -21.41 13.27 -4.58
C MET A 69 -22.08 14.51 -5.20
N GLU A 70 -23.05 15.12 -4.53
CA GLU A 70 -23.68 16.37 -4.99
C GLU A 70 -22.68 17.51 -5.14
N LEU A 71 -21.75 17.64 -4.19
CA LEU A 71 -20.72 18.68 -4.26
C LEU A 71 -19.69 18.42 -5.35
N LEU A 72 -19.32 17.16 -5.55
CA LEU A 72 -18.44 16.75 -6.66
C LEU A 72 -19.10 17.00 -8.03
N LYS A 73 -20.43 16.85 -8.15
CA LYS A 73 -21.18 17.19 -9.38
C LYS A 73 -21.12 18.69 -9.72
N VAL A 74 -21.01 19.56 -8.72
CA VAL A 74 -20.90 21.02 -8.89
C VAL A 74 -19.42 21.47 -8.91
N SER A 75 -18.48 20.54 -9.08
CA SER A 75 -17.02 20.80 -9.10
C SER A 75 -16.50 21.51 -7.83
N LYS A 76 -17.13 21.27 -6.67
CA LYS A 76 -16.74 21.86 -5.38
C LYS A 76 -15.86 20.91 -4.57
N ASP A 77 -14.78 20.40 -5.18
CA ASP A 77 -13.92 19.35 -4.59
C ASP A 77 -13.31 19.78 -3.25
N LYS A 78 -12.85 21.04 -3.16
CA LYS A 78 -12.30 21.60 -1.92
C LYS A 78 -13.32 21.61 -0.78
N ARG A 79 -14.61 21.78 -1.10
CA ARG A 79 -15.70 21.72 -0.10
C ARG A 79 -16.08 20.29 0.22
N ALA A 80 -16.05 19.38 -0.76
CA ALA A 80 -16.30 17.96 -0.55
C ALA A 80 -15.26 17.32 0.39
N LEU A 81 -13.99 17.71 0.30
CA LEU A 81 -12.91 17.26 1.19
C LEU A 81 -12.99 17.83 2.62
N LYS A 82 -13.75 18.92 2.82
CA LYS A 82 -13.86 19.61 4.11
C LYS A 82 -15.06 19.15 4.94
N ILE A 83 -15.99 18.43 4.32
CA ILE A 83 -17.20 17.88 4.95
C ILE A 83 -16.89 16.55 5.61
#